data_AF-A0AAU7Q4R8-F1
#
_entry.id   AF-A0AAU7Q4R8-F1
#
_cell.length_a   1.000
_cell.length_b   1.000
_cell.length_c   1.000
_cell.angle_alpha   90.00
_cell.angle_beta   90.00
_cell.angle_gamma   90.00
#
_symmetry.space_group_name_H-M   'P 1'
#
loop_
_entity.id
_entity.type
_entity.pdbx_description
1 polymer ?
#
loop_
_entity_poly.entity_id
_entity_poly.type
_entity_poly.pdbx_seq_one_letter_code
_entity_poly.pdbx_strand_id
1 'polypeptide(L)'
;MKEILLIVLANGLVNNIVLSRFLGLCSFMGVTNKVDSALGMSMATTFVITLSAGLGWMIYHWILVPLGMEYLRLLSLIMVIASLVQLLELFLAKQSPALYRTLGIFLPLITTNCAVLGVALLVLDDNLSFLHSVVFGFSSSLGYSLVMAVFSGLRERQNNAAPPLLFRGAPINFITAGILALAFTGFAGLAG
;
A
#
# COMPACT_ATOMS: atom_id res chain seq x y z
N MET A 1 0.09 19.66 -16.17
CA MET A 1 -1.21 19.00 -15.91
C MET A 1 -1.36 17.64 -16.59
N LYS A 2 -1.12 17.50 -17.91
CA LYS A 2 -1.14 16.18 -18.58
C LYS A 2 -0.15 15.17 -17.99
N GLU A 3 1.06 15.61 -17.62
CA GLU A 3 2.06 14.72 -16.98
C GLU A 3 1.64 14.22 -15.60
N ILE A 4 1.03 15.05 -14.76
CA ILE A 4 0.56 14.63 -13.42
C ILE A 4 -0.58 13.62 -13.57
N LEU A 5 -1.48 13.82 -14.54
CA LEU A 5 -2.56 12.88 -14.81
C LEU A 5 -2.03 11.54 -15.35
N LEU A 6 -1.02 11.58 -16.22
CA LEU A 6 -0.30 10.41 -16.73
C LEU A 6 0.44 9.67 -15.61
N ILE A 7 1.08 10.37 -14.67
CA ILE A 7 1.73 9.77 -13.50
C ILE A 7 0.71 9.09 -12.58
N VAL A 8 -0.46 9.70 -12.37
CA VAL A 8 -1.53 9.11 -11.56
C VAL A 8 -2.11 7.87 -12.23
N LEU A 9 -2.33 7.90 -13.54
CA LEU A 9 -2.87 6.77 -14.30
C LEU A 9 -1.83 5.65 -14.49
N ALA A 10 -0.58 6.01 -14.78
CA ALA A 10 0.52 5.07 -14.96
C ALA A 10 0.92 4.41 -13.63
N ASN A 11 1.09 5.15 -12.54
CA ASN A 11 1.48 4.56 -11.26
C ASN A 11 0.30 3.99 -10.46
N GLY A 12 -0.92 4.51 -10.65
CA GLY A 12 -2.12 3.95 -10.04
C GLY A 12 -2.60 2.65 -10.69
N LEU A 13 -2.48 2.51 -12.01
CA LEU A 13 -3.03 1.39 -12.78
C LEU A 13 -1.97 0.52 -13.46
N VAL A 14 -0.91 1.10 -14.02
CA VAL A 14 0.04 0.38 -14.91
C VAL A 14 1.28 -0.13 -14.16
N ASN A 15 1.79 0.61 -13.19
CA ASN A 15 2.93 0.24 -12.33
C ASN A 15 2.47 -0.10 -10.91
N ASN A 16 1.37 -0.84 -10.80
CA ASN A 16 0.74 -1.14 -9.52
C ASN A 16 1.69 -1.95 -8.62
N ILE A 17 2.05 -1.39 -7.48
CA ILE A 17 3.01 -1.93 -6.51
C ILE A 17 2.62 -3.32 -5.98
N VAL A 18 1.33 -3.63 -5.94
CA VAL A 18 0.84 -4.92 -5.44
C VAL A 18 0.98 -6.02 -6.48
N LEU A 19 0.81 -5.67 -7.75
CA LEU A 19 0.62 -6.63 -8.85
C LEU A 19 1.84 -6.76 -9.76
N SER A 20 2.54 -5.65 -10.02
CA SER A 20 3.76 -5.63 -10.82
C SER A 20 5.02 -5.81 -9.98
N ARG A 21 4.99 -5.42 -8.69
CA ARG A 21 6.16 -5.48 -7.80
C ARG A 21 5.97 -6.42 -6.60
N PHE A 22 4.79 -7.04 -6.45
CA PHE A 22 4.46 -8.00 -5.39
C PHE A 22 4.66 -7.50 -3.95
N LEU A 23 4.49 -6.20 -3.68
CA LEU A 23 4.57 -5.66 -2.31
C LEU A 23 3.18 -5.60 -1.66
N GLY A 24 3.12 -5.78 -0.33
CA GLY A 24 1.89 -5.65 0.45
C GLY A 24 1.02 -6.91 0.52
N LEU A 25 1.58 -8.07 0.18
CA LEU A 25 0.89 -9.37 0.22
C LEU A 25 0.41 -9.75 1.64
N CYS A 26 1.09 -9.27 2.69
CA CYS A 26 0.80 -9.59 4.09
C CYS A 26 -0.60 -9.11 4.49
N SER A 27 -0.89 -7.83 4.26
CA SER A 27 -2.19 -7.22 4.53
C SER A 27 -3.25 -7.70 3.52
N PHE A 28 -2.82 -7.94 2.28
CA PHE A 28 -3.67 -8.50 1.22
C PHE A 28 -4.23 -9.89 1.56
N MET A 29 -3.43 -10.77 2.13
CA MET A 29 -3.90 -12.11 2.54
C MET A 29 -4.58 -12.11 3.93
N GLY A 30 -4.19 -11.20 4.82
CA GLY A 30 -4.67 -11.15 6.20
C GLY A 30 -6.02 -10.47 6.40
N VAL A 31 -6.30 -9.38 5.69
CA VAL A 31 -7.41 -8.45 6.04
C VAL A 31 -8.58 -8.46 5.04
N THR A 32 -8.42 -9.09 3.88
CA THR A 32 -9.41 -9.08 2.78
C THR A 32 -10.54 -10.10 2.95
N ASN A 33 -10.80 -10.61 4.15
CA ASN A 33 -11.92 -11.52 4.40
C ASN A 33 -13.29 -10.83 4.34
N LYS A 34 -13.32 -9.52 4.62
CA LYS A 34 -14.51 -8.66 4.55
C LYS A 34 -14.15 -7.37 3.84
N VAL A 35 -15.06 -6.86 3.02
CA VAL A 35 -14.86 -5.61 2.27
C VAL A 35 -14.70 -4.43 3.23
N ASP A 36 -15.50 -4.35 4.30
CA ASP A 36 -15.43 -3.26 5.29
C ASP A 36 -14.05 -3.16 5.95
N SER A 37 -13.47 -4.31 6.34
CA SER A 37 -12.13 -4.35 6.95
C SER A 37 -11.03 -4.04 5.94
N ALA A 38 -11.17 -4.52 4.70
CA ALA A 38 -10.23 -4.22 3.63
C ALA A 38 -10.19 -2.72 3.30
N LEU A 39 -11.36 -2.07 3.22
CA LEU A 39 -11.48 -0.63 2.99
C LEU A 39 -10.91 0.19 4.15
N GLY A 40 -11.20 -0.18 5.39
CA GLY A 40 -10.62 0.50 6.57
C GLY A 40 -9.10 0.44 6.57
N MET A 41 -8.53 -0.73 6.25
CA MET A 41 -7.08 -0.93 6.14
C MET A 41 -6.48 -0.16 4.96
N SER A 42 -7.15 -0.14 3.81
CA SER A 42 -6.65 0.57 2.63
C SER A 42 -6.66 2.10 2.83
N MET A 43 -7.68 2.65 3.49
CA MET A 43 -7.71 4.07 3.84
C MET A 43 -6.59 4.46 4.81
N ALA A 44 -6.38 3.67 5.88
CA ALA A 44 -5.31 3.93 6.84
C ALA A 44 -3.92 3.86 6.18
N THR A 45 -3.68 2.83 5.36
CA THR A 45 -2.41 2.69 4.62
C THR A 45 -2.21 3.79 3.57
N THR A 46 -3.26 4.27 2.91
CA THR A 46 -3.19 5.41 1.98
C THR A 46 -2.67 6.67 2.68
N PHE A 47 -3.18 6.95 3.88
CA PHE A 47 -2.72 8.07 4.68
C PHE A 47 -1.25 7.93 5.09
N VAL A 48 -0.82 6.75 5.52
CA VAL A 48 0.59 6.52 5.89
C VAL A 48 1.52 6.64 4.68
N ILE A 49 1.16 6.03 3.54
CA ILE A 49 1.99 6.01 2.31
C ILE A 49 2.21 7.43 1.77
N THR A 50 1.16 8.22 1.73
CA THR A 50 1.22 9.59 1.19
C THR A 50 2.09 10.50 2.05
N LEU A 51 1.92 10.44 3.37
CA LEU A 51 2.73 11.22 4.31
C LEU A 51 4.16 10.71 4.40
N SER A 52 4.38 9.39 4.39
CA SER A 52 5.73 8.82 4.44
C SER A 52 6.53 9.14 3.19
N ALA A 53 5.89 9.18 2.01
CA ALA A 53 6.54 9.61 0.76
C ALA A 53 6.98 11.08 0.81
N GLY A 54 6.13 11.98 1.32
CA GLY A 54 6.46 13.41 1.45
C GLY A 54 7.52 13.69 2.53
N LEU A 55 7.32 13.15 3.73
CA LEU A 55 8.25 13.32 4.86
C LEU A 55 9.58 12.61 4.63
N GLY A 56 9.54 11.42 4.04
CA GLY A 56 10.74 10.67 3.65
C GLY A 56 11.60 11.45 2.65
N TRP A 57 10.97 12.11 1.68
CA TRP A 57 11.67 13.00 0.74
C TRP A 57 12.31 14.20 1.44
N MET A 58 11.59 14.89 2.34
CA MET A 58 12.13 16.02 3.10
C MET A 58 13.34 15.59 3.95
N ILE A 59 13.24 14.48 4.67
CA ILE A 59 14.32 13.99 5.54
C ILE A 59 15.52 13.56 4.70
N TYR A 60 15.29 12.87 3.58
CA TYR A 60 16.38 12.45 2.71
C TYR A 60 17.15 13.65 2.15
N HIS A 61 16.46 14.62 1.56
CA HIS A 61 17.11 15.73 0.86
C HIS A 61 17.62 16.83 1.80
N TRP A 62 16.95 17.12 2.91
CA TRP A 62 17.35 18.19 3.83
C TRP A 62 18.27 17.75 4.96
N ILE A 63 18.31 16.47 5.30
CA ILE A 63 19.14 15.96 6.41
C ILE A 63 20.17 14.98 5.87
N LEU A 64 19.75 13.95 5.15
CA LEU A 64 20.64 12.83 4.82
C LEU A 64 21.71 13.18 3.77
N VAL A 65 21.31 13.88 2.71
CA VAL A 65 22.21 14.38 1.65
C VAL A 65 23.25 15.36 2.19
N PRO A 66 22.90 16.45 2.93
CA PRO A 66 23.91 17.39 3.39
C PRO A 66 24.85 16.83 4.45
N LEU A 67 24.42 15.80 5.21
CA LEU A 67 25.29 15.12 6.17
C LEU A 67 26.09 13.95 5.56
N GLY A 68 25.92 13.64 4.27
CA GLY A 68 26.61 12.53 3.59
C GLY A 68 26.23 11.15 4.15
N MET A 69 25.07 11.03 4.79
CA MET A 69 24.63 9.84 5.54
C MET A 69 23.60 9.00 4.77
N GLU A 70 23.69 8.96 3.44
CA GLU A 70 22.71 8.30 2.58
C GLU A 70 22.52 6.80 2.91
N TYR A 71 23.53 6.16 3.50
CA TYR A 71 23.45 4.76 3.94
C TYR A 71 22.38 4.53 5.03
N LEU A 72 21.99 5.55 5.79
CA LEU A 72 20.92 5.46 6.80
C LEU A 72 19.51 5.59 6.22
N ARG A 73 19.33 5.73 4.90
CA ARG A 73 18.02 6.00 4.27
C ARG A 73 16.93 5.03 4.73
N LEU A 74 17.20 3.73 4.70
CA LEU A 74 16.27 2.69 5.13
C LEU A 74 15.85 2.86 6.59
N LEU A 75 16.80 3.08 7.49
CA LEU A 75 16.54 3.24 8.92
C LEU A 75 15.71 4.49 9.19
N SER A 76 16.03 5.61 8.53
CA SER A 76 15.27 6.85 8.65
C SER A 76 13.82 6.68 8.17
N LEU A 77 13.60 6.00 7.05
CA LEU A 77 12.26 5.74 6.52
C LEU A 77 11.42 4.88 7.46
N ILE A 78 12.01 3.83 8.05
CA ILE A 78 11.31 2.98 9.03
C ILE A 78 10.92 3.80 10.26
N MET A 79 11.78 4.69 10.76
CA MET A 79 11.47 5.57 11.89
C MET A 79 10.31 6.55 11.57
N VAL A 80 10.30 7.11 10.36
CA VAL A 80 9.21 7.98 9.89
C VAL A 80 7.90 7.21 9.83
N ILE A 81 7.90 6.01 9.23
CA ILE A 81 6.71 5.17 9.13
C ILE A 81 6.22 4.76 10.53
N ALA A 82 7.11 4.33 11.43
CA ALA A 82 6.77 3.94 12.79
C ALA A 82 6.11 5.10 13.57
N SER A 83 6.66 6.30 13.49
CA SER A 83 6.08 7.49 14.15
C SER A 83 4.72 7.88 13.57
N LEU A 84 4.54 7.79 12.24
CA LEU A 84 3.27 8.05 11.58
C LEU A 84 2.19 7.03 11.96
N VAL A 85 2.52 5.74 11.99
CA VAL A 85 1.57 4.69 12.39
C VAL A 85 1.20 4.83 13.86
N GLN A 86 2.15 5.20 14.73
CA GLN A 86 1.85 5.46 16.14
C GLN A 86 0.88 6.62 16.31
N LEU A 87 1.05 7.69 15.54
CA LEU A 87 0.12 8.81 15.52
C LEU A 87 -1.27 8.35 15.03
N LEU A 88 -1.31 7.52 13.99
CA LEU A 88 -2.54 6.95 13.45
C LEU A 88 -3.28 6.07 14.46
N GLU A 89 -2.56 5.31 15.28
CA GLU A 89 -3.12 4.50 16.37
C GLU A 89 -3.86 5.38 17.38
N LEU A 90 -3.20 6.43 17.86
CA LEU A 90 -3.77 7.39 18.81
C LEU A 90 -4.99 8.12 18.21
N PHE A 91 -4.91 8.47 16.92
CA PHE A 91 -6.00 9.14 16.21
C PHE A 91 -7.23 8.24 16.07
N LEU A 92 -7.05 6.99 15.63
CA LEU A 92 -8.12 6.00 15.46
C LEU A 92 -8.79 5.64 16.79
N ALA A 93 -8.00 5.49 17.86
CA ALA A 93 -8.52 5.20 19.19
C ALA A 93 -9.47 6.29 19.70
N LYS A 94 -9.19 7.55 19.35
CA LYS A 94 -9.99 8.71 19.80
C LYS A 94 -11.18 9.01 18.90
N GLN A 95 -11.01 8.94 17.57
CA GLN A 95 -12.01 9.42 16.62
C GLN A 95 -13.03 8.34 16.22
N SER A 96 -12.60 7.08 16.12
CA SER A 96 -13.43 5.99 15.60
C SER A 96 -13.18 4.68 16.35
N PRO A 97 -13.77 4.50 17.56
CA PRO A 97 -13.57 3.29 18.36
C PRO A 97 -14.08 2.01 17.67
N ALA A 98 -15.06 2.12 16.76
CA ALA A 98 -15.52 1.00 15.94
C ALA A 98 -14.41 0.48 15.01
N LEU A 99 -13.73 1.37 14.30
CA LEU A 99 -12.65 1.02 13.38
C LEU A 99 -11.43 0.51 14.15
N TYR A 100 -11.10 1.13 15.29
CA TYR A 100 -10.02 0.68 16.18
C TYR A 100 -10.22 -0.76 16.68
N ARG A 101 -11.45 -1.16 17.03
CA ARG A 101 -11.72 -2.55 17.46
C ARG A 101 -11.47 -3.58 16.36
N THR A 102 -11.76 -3.24 15.10
CA THR A 102 -11.54 -4.13 13.95
C THR A 102 -10.10 -4.11 13.44
N LEU A 103 -9.43 -2.96 13.51
CA LEU A 103 -8.14 -2.74 12.87
C LEU A 103 -6.96 -2.78 13.87
N GLY A 104 -7.20 -2.65 15.17
CA GLY A 104 -6.16 -2.48 16.21
C GLY A 104 -5.04 -3.53 16.14
N ILE A 105 -5.38 -4.79 15.85
CA ILE A 105 -4.41 -5.89 15.71
C ILE A 105 -3.56 -5.74 14.43
N PHE A 106 -4.10 -5.08 13.40
CA PHE A 106 -3.44 -4.89 12.11
C PHE A 106 -2.65 -3.58 11.99
N LEU A 107 -2.76 -2.66 12.95
CA LEU A 107 -1.98 -1.41 12.95
C LEU A 107 -0.46 -1.65 12.95
N PRO A 108 0.09 -2.54 13.79
CA PRO A 108 1.51 -2.93 13.71
C PRO A 108 1.90 -3.61 12.39
N LEU A 109 0.92 -4.13 11.64
CA LEU A 109 1.15 -4.70 10.31
C LEU A 109 1.34 -3.61 9.24
N ILE A 110 0.96 -2.36 9.53
CA ILE A 110 1.20 -1.22 8.63
C ILE A 110 2.66 -0.79 8.68
N THR A 111 3.29 -0.77 9.85
CA THR A 111 4.70 -0.35 10.01
C THR A 111 5.67 -1.26 9.26
N THR A 112 5.36 -2.55 9.23
CA THR A 112 6.16 -3.60 8.56
C THR A 112 5.66 -3.90 7.15
N ASN A 113 4.75 -3.09 6.61
CA ASN A 113 4.19 -3.33 5.29
C ASN A 113 5.19 -2.98 4.20
N CYS A 114 5.53 -3.98 3.38
CA CYS A 114 6.45 -3.80 2.25
C CYS A 114 5.97 -2.72 1.27
N ALA A 115 4.66 -2.56 1.05
CA ALA A 115 4.15 -1.54 0.14
C ALA A 115 4.45 -0.12 0.66
N VAL A 116 4.36 0.10 1.97
CA VAL A 116 4.62 1.40 2.59
C VAL A 116 6.09 1.78 2.49
N LEU A 117 6.98 0.84 2.83
CA LEU A 117 8.42 1.06 2.73
C LEU A 117 8.87 1.19 1.26
N GLY A 118 8.34 0.34 0.38
CA GLY A 118 8.73 0.30 -1.04
C GLY A 118 8.37 1.57 -1.79
N VAL A 119 7.18 2.14 -1.55
CA VAL A 119 6.80 3.44 -2.15
C VAL A 119 7.75 4.54 -1.69
N ALA A 120 8.06 4.60 -0.40
CA ALA A 120 8.95 5.62 0.14
C ALA A 120 10.38 5.48 -0.44
N LEU A 121 10.86 4.25 -0.66
CA LEU A 121 12.16 4.02 -1.31
C LEU A 121 12.16 4.39 -2.79
N LEU A 122 11.13 4.01 -3.55
CA LEU A 122 11.01 4.33 -4.98
C LEU A 122 11.01 5.84 -5.21
N VAL A 123 10.34 6.59 -4.33
CA VAL A 123 10.35 8.06 -4.37
C VAL A 123 11.76 8.65 -4.30
N LEU A 124 12.65 8.04 -3.50
CA LEU A 124 14.03 8.48 -3.35
C LEU A 124 14.91 8.00 -4.52
N ASP A 125 14.77 6.74 -4.92
CA ASP A 125 15.57 6.16 -6.00
C ASP A 125 15.27 6.83 -7.36
N ASP A 126 14.00 7.19 -7.62
CA ASP A 126 13.59 7.88 -8.85
C ASP A 126 13.84 9.41 -8.80
N ASN A 127 14.44 9.94 -7.73
CA ASN A 127 14.75 11.37 -7.54
C ASN A 127 13.57 12.31 -7.86
N LEU A 128 12.36 11.90 -7.46
CA LEU A 128 11.14 12.67 -7.68
C LEU A 128 11.22 13.99 -6.89
N SER A 129 10.60 15.07 -7.37
CA SER A 129 10.48 16.31 -6.59
C SER A 129 9.38 16.20 -5.54
N PHE A 130 9.40 17.02 -4.48
CA PHE A 130 8.44 16.94 -3.36
C PHE A 130 6.97 16.76 -3.80
N LEU A 131 6.52 17.58 -4.76
CA LEU A 131 5.15 17.54 -5.24
C LEU A 131 4.86 16.23 -6.00
N HIS A 132 5.83 15.76 -6.79
CA HIS A 132 5.75 14.48 -7.47
C HIS A 132 5.77 13.30 -6.49
N SER A 133 6.55 13.38 -5.41
CA SER A 133 6.62 12.36 -4.35
C SER A 133 5.29 12.13 -3.66
N VAL A 134 4.60 13.21 -3.28
CA VAL A 134 3.27 13.12 -2.63
C VAL A 134 2.23 12.58 -3.60
N VAL A 135 2.22 13.07 -4.84
CA VAL A 135 1.29 12.59 -5.88
C VAL A 135 1.55 11.12 -6.20
N PHE A 136 2.81 10.70 -6.29
CA PHE A 136 3.21 9.32 -6.53
C PHE A 136 2.77 8.40 -5.40
N GLY A 137 2.96 8.81 -4.14
CA GLY A 137 2.48 8.07 -2.98
C GLY A 137 0.95 7.94 -2.95
N PHE A 138 0.24 9.01 -3.33
CA PHE A 138 -1.21 9.01 -3.42
C PHE A 138 -1.73 8.10 -4.54
N SER A 139 -1.18 8.19 -5.75
CA SER A 139 -1.58 7.32 -6.87
C SER A 139 -1.30 5.85 -6.57
N SER A 140 -0.16 5.56 -5.96
CA SER A 140 0.27 4.21 -5.55
C SER A 140 -0.69 3.58 -4.55
N SER A 141 -1.14 4.37 -3.57
CA SER A 141 -2.05 3.91 -2.53
C SER A 141 -3.49 3.77 -3.01
N LEU A 142 -3.93 4.57 -3.99
CA LEU A 142 -5.19 4.33 -4.70
C LEU A 142 -5.17 2.99 -5.45
N GLY A 143 -4.08 2.68 -6.13
CA GLY A 143 -3.88 1.38 -6.79
C GLY A 143 -3.95 0.22 -5.79
N TYR A 144 -3.28 0.33 -4.64
CA TYR A 144 -3.37 -0.64 -3.55
C TYR A 144 -4.81 -0.79 -3.03
N SER A 145 -5.52 0.32 -2.82
CA SER A 145 -6.91 0.31 -2.32
C SER A 145 -7.88 -0.38 -3.29
N LEU A 146 -7.73 -0.12 -4.59
CA LEU A 146 -8.52 -0.76 -5.63
C LEU A 146 -8.34 -2.28 -5.61
N VAL A 147 -7.09 -2.74 -5.54
CA VAL A 147 -6.76 -4.18 -5.52
C VAL A 147 -7.31 -4.86 -4.27
N MET A 148 -7.21 -4.20 -3.11
CA MET A 148 -7.78 -4.70 -1.85
C MET A 148 -9.31 -4.83 -1.93
N ALA A 149 -9.99 -3.83 -2.50
CA ALA A 149 -11.45 -3.86 -2.67
C ALA A 149 -11.89 -4.98 -3.63
N VAL A 150 -11.21 -5.12 -4.78
CA VAL A 150 -11.51 -6.18 -5.75
C VAL A 150 -11.27 -7.56 -5.14
N PHE A 151 -10.11 -7.79 -4.51
CA PHE A 151 -9.77 -9.09 -3.96
C PHE A 151 -10.65 -9.49 -2.76
N SER A 152 -11.04 -8.54 -1.91
CA SER A 152 -11.99 -8.81 -0.83
C SER A 152 -13.37 -9.24 -1.36
N GLY A 153 -13.87 -8.59 -2.42
CA GLY A 153 -15.10 -9.02 -3.10
C GLY A 153 -14.98 -10.42 -3.73
N LEU A 154 -13.85 -10.75 -4.35
CA LEU A 154 -13.57 -12.09 -4.88
C LEU A 154 -13.57 -13.15 -3.76
N ARG A 155 -12.93 -12.85 -2.63
CA ARG A 155 -12.87 -13.73 -1.46
C ARG A 155 -14.25 -13.98 -0.85
N GLU A 156 -15.06 -12.94 -0.72
CA GLU A 156 -16.41 -13.07 -0.18
C GLU A 156 -17.28 -13.96 -1.09
N ARG A 157 -17.18 -13.80 -2.41
CA ARG A 157 -17.85 -14.68 -3.38
C ARG A 157 -17.35 -16.13 -3.31
N GLN A 158 -16.05 -16.35 -3.15
CA GLN A 158 -15.48 -17.70 -3.01
C GLN A 158 -15.95 -18.38 -1.74
N ASN A 159 -16.01 -17.66 -0.62
CA ASN A 159 -16.52 -18.20 0.63
C ASN A 159 -17.99 -18.61 0.51
N ASN A 160 -18.81 -17.82 -0.19
CA ASN A 160 -20.22 -18.15 -0.45
C ASN A 160 -20.40 -19.34 -1.41
N ALA A 161 -19.47 -19.55 -2.34
CA ALA A 161 -19.50 -20.64 -3.32
C ALA A 161 -19.10 -22.02 -2.74
N ALA A 162 -18.69 -22.09 -1.47
CA ALA A 162 -18.36 -23.32 -0.75
C ALA A 162 -17.40 -24.28 -1.50
N PRO A 163 -16.16 -23.86 -1.79
CA PRO A 163 -15.20 -24.69 -2.52
C PRO A 163 -14.87 -26.01 -1.79
N PRO A 164 -14.41 -27.03 -2.54
CA PRO A 164 -14.02 -28.33 -1.98
C PRO A 164 -12.96 -28.17 -0.88
N LEU A 165 -13.01 -29.07 0.11
CA LEU A 165 -12.26 -28.98 1.38
C LEU A 165 -10.76 -28.70 1.19
N LEU A 166 -10.11 -29.29 0.19
CA LEU A 166 -8.68 -29.10 -0.10
C LEU A 166 -8.31 -27.68 -0.54
N PHE A 167 -9.24 -26.94 -1.16
CA PHE A 167 -8.98 -25.61 -1.71
C PHE A 167 -9.43 -24.47 -0.80
N ARG A 168 -10.03 -24.77 0.36
CA ARG A 168 -10.53 -23.73 1.27
C ARG A 168 -9.39 -22.91 1.87
N GLY A 169 -9.58 -21.59 1.97
CA GLY A 169 -8.64 -20.69 2.61
C GLY A 169 -7.45 -20.32 1.73
N ALA A 170 -6.22 -20.46 2.23
CA ALA A 170 -5.03 -19.95 1.55
C ALA A 170 -4.83 -20.46 0.10
N PRO A 171 -5.06 -21.74 -0.25
CA PRO A 171 -4.78 -22.24 -1.60
C PRO A 171 -5.59 -21.53 -2.69
N ILE A 172 -6.92 -21.43 -2.55
CA ILE A 172 -7.76 -20.73 -3.55
C ILE A 172 -7.45 -19.24 -3.61
N ASN A 173 -7.06 -18.64 -2.47
CA ASN A 173 -6.68 -17.23 -2.41
C ASN A 173 -5.39 -16.95 -3.19
N PHE A 174 -4.38 -17.82 -3.10
CA PHE A 174 -3.17 -17.67 -3.90
C PHE A 174 -3.42 -17.92 -5.39
N ILE A 175 -4.24 -18.91 -5.75
CA ILE A 175 -4.62 -19.16 -7.14
C ILE A 175 -5.33 -17.93 -7.72
N THR A 176 -6.30 -17.38 -6.99
CA THR A 176 -7.06 -16.22 -7.46
C THR A 176 -6.24 -14.94 -7.45
N ALA A 177 -5.31 -14.78 -6.51
CA ALA A 177 -4.31 -13.72 -6.56
C ALA A 177 -3.41 -13.83 -7.81
N GLY A 178 -3.00 -15.05 -8.20
CA GLY A 178 -2.24 -15.29 -9.42
C GLY A 178 -3.02 -15.00 -10.71
N ILE A 179 -4.29 -15.38 -10.77
CA ILE A 179 -5.18 -15.05 -11.89
C ILE A 179 -5.39 -13.54 -11.98
N LEU A 180 -5.59 -12.88 -10.84
CA LEU A 180 -5.72 -11.44 -10.76
C LEU A 180 -4.39 -10.74 -11.18
N ALA A 181 -3.24 -11.31 -10.82
CA ALA A 181 -1.93 -10.87 -11.30
C ALA A 181 -1.83 -10.88 -12.84
N LEU A 182 -2.20 -12.00 -13.46
CA LEU A 182 -2.21 -12.13 -14.92
C LEU A 182 -3.20 -11.17 -15.61
N ALA A 183 -4.35 -10.90 -14.99
CA ALA A 183 -5.31 -9.94 -15.53
C ALA A 183 -4.75 -8.51 -15.53
N PHE A 184 -4.04 -8.13 -14.46
CA PHE A 184 -3.48 -6.79 -14.33
C PHE A 184 -2.19 -6.57 -15.12
N THR A 185 -1.38 -7.61 -15.38
CA THR A 185 -0.24 -7.49 -16.31
C THR A 185 -0.70 -7.18 -17.74
N GLY A 186 -1.95 -7.48 -18.11
CA GLY A 186 -2.55 -7.04 -19.36
C GLY A 186 -2.61 -5.51 -19.52
N PHE A 187 -2.64 -4.75 -18.41
CA PHE A 187 -2.59 -3.29 -18.43
C PHE A 187 -1.17 -2.71 -18.54
N ALA A 188 -0.12 -3.55 -18.46
CA ALA A 188 1.27 -3.11 -18.54
C ALA A 188 1.59 -2.36 -19.84
N GLY A 189 0.90 -2.69 -20.95
CA GLY A 189 1.06 -2.03 -22.25
C GLY A 189 0.37 -0.66 -22.37
N LEU A 190 -0.36 -0.20 -21.36
CA LEU A 190 -1.15 1.04 -21.43
C LEU A 190 -0.34 2.32 -21.08
N ALA A 191 0.86 2.17 -20.52
CA ALA A 191 1.78 3.28 -20.19
C ALA A 191 3.00 3.39 -21.11
N GLY A 192 2.94 2.76 -22.29
CA GLY A 192 3.95 2.87 -23.36
C GLY A 192 3.48 3.82 -24.45
#